data_AF-A0A933JLF9-F1
#
_entry.id   AF-A0A933JLF9-F1
#
_cell.length_a   1.000
_cell.length_b   1.000
_cell.length_c   1.000
_cell.angle_alpha   90.00
_cell.angle_beta   90.00
_cell.angle_gamma   90.00
#
_symmetry.space_group_name_H-M   'P 1'
#
loop_
_entity.id
_entity.type
_entity.pdbx_description
1 polymer ?
#
loop_
_entity_poly.entity_id
_entity_poly.type
_entity_poly.pdbx_seq_one_letter_code
_entity_poly.pdbx_strand_id
1 'polypeptide(L)'
;MRFTPLLFAPLLASCAGSEPPTPSDWTLDILEASAGFSLRVPAFEVPAGAEYQNCYFVQVPDLDAGKEVWVNRVHTAINPGSHHLNVFRVKTVKELGPAMGAAVKLGELDGMAAEGKDQVTHPCWKSANWSDWPLVANSQNSNPNDPYTDWTLPTDVAIRMTPGEWLMIQVHYVNTTSQPTPNGAKVGINFHRYSGANPQELGTLFATQQSIRVCRSNPSPSYEGTCKFPSGSVTVTAANGHFHRRGEKFTISSWDGTSETHPETAAQFYESKSWDEPPMTRDLSIAIPAGGGIWWDCQYKWREPVGISCDDVDKKDASGANDCCYTFGGNTELSEHCNVFLYYWPKVESTDVFCN
;
A
#
# COMPACT_ATOMS: atom_id res chain seq x y z
N MET A 1 -59.28 -48.40 29.23
CA MET A 1 -58.01 -48.45 28.48
C MET A 1 -57.55 -47.03 28.26
N ARG A 2 -56.49 -46.58 28.94
CA ARG A 2 -55.92 -45.23 28.83
C ARG A 2 -54.68 -45.32 27.95
N PHE A 3 -54.67 -44.60 26.83
CA PHE A 3 -53.52 -44.45 25.95
C PHE A 3 -52.60 -43.35 26.50
N THR A 4 -51.35 -43.68 26.76
CA THR A 4 -50.28 -42.75 27.10
C THR A 4 -49.63 -42.27 25.80
N PRO A 5 -49.49 -40.95 25.55
CA PRO A 5 -48.77 -40.48 24.38
C PRO A 5 -47.25 -40.54 24.63
N LEU A 6 -46.51 -41.15 23.71
CA LEU A 6 -45.05 -41.05 23.64
C LEU A 6 -44.68 -39.67 23.11
N LEU A 7 -43.94 -38.88 23.91
CA LEU A 7 -43.22 -37.72 23.42
C LEU A 7 -41.96 -38.18 22.67
N PHE A 8 -41.90 -37.88 21.37
CA PHE A 8 -40.66 -37.94 20.59
C PHE A 8 -39.92 -36.61 20.75
N ALA A 9 -38.77 -36.64 21.41
CA ALA A 9 -37.82 -35.52 21.43
C ALA A 9 -36.92 -35.60 20.19
N PRO A 10 -36.84 -34.56 19.34
CA PRO A 10 -35.90 -34.54 18.23
C PRO A 10 -34.47 -34.35 18.76
N LEU A 11 -33.61 -35.33 18.51
CA LEU A 11 -32.16 -35.20 18.65
C LEU A 11 -31.64 -34.25 17.57
N LEU A 12 -31.37 -33.00 17.94
CA LEU A 12 -30.58 -32.09 17.12
C LEU A 12 -29.14 -32.58 17.11
N ALA A 13 -28.74 -33.25 16.03
CA ALA A 13 -27.34 -33.54 15.74
C ALA A 13 -26.63 -32.20 15.48
N SER A 14 -25.93 -31.70 16.49
CA SER A 14 -24.96 -30.63 16.34
C SER A 14 -23.82 -31.17 15.46
N CYS A 15 -23.78 -30.76 14.20
CA CYS A 15 -22.56 -30.86 13.41
C CYS A 15 -21.53 -29.99 14.13
N ALA A 16 -20.60 -30.61 14.84
CA ALA A 16 -19.35 -29.97 15.23
C ALA A 16 -18.61 -29.63 13.93
N GLY A 17 -18.93 -28.45 13.37
CA GLY A 17 -18.15 -27.87 12.30
C GLY A 17 -16.73 -27.70 12.86
N SER A 18 -15.77 -28.37 12.23
CA SER A 18 -14.36 -28.10 12.48
C SER A 18 -14.15 -26.60 12.36
N GLU A 19 -13.71 -25.95 13.45
CA GLU A 19 -13.30 -24.55 13.38
C GLU A 19 -12.31 -24.40 12.22
N PRO A 20 -12.47 -23.36 11.38
CA PRO A 20 -11.50 -23.10 10.33
C PRO A 20 -10.12 -22.96 10.99
N PRO A 21 -9.06 -23.54 10.40
CA PRO A 21 -7.73 -23.47 10.98
C PRO A 21 -7.36 -22.00 11.19
N THR A 22 -6.87 -21.66 12.38
CA THR A 22 -6.29 -20.35 12.65
C THR A 22 -5.21 -20.09 11.58
N PRO A 23 -5.28 -18.97 10.83
CA PRO A 23 -4.27 -18.68 9.82
C PRO A 23 -2.89 -18.75 10.48
N SER A 24 -1.96 -19.49 9.90
CA SER A 24 -0.60 -19.51 10.43
C SER A 24 0.11 -18.22 10.06
N ASP A 25 0.95 -17.73 10.97
CA ASP A 25 1.90 -16.67 10.66
C ASP A 25 2.72 -16.99 9.41
N TRP A 26 3.03 -15.96 8.61
CA TRP A 26 3.96 -16.12 7.51
C TRP A 26 5.39 -16.39 8.02
N THR A 27 6.18 -17.01 7.14
CA THR A 27 7.62 -17.22 7.33
C THR A 27 8.39 -16.77 6.10
N LEU A 28 9.44 -15.97 6.29
CA LEU A 28 10.39 -15.60 5.24
C LEU A 28 11.81 -15.87 5.70
N ASP A 29 12.61 -16.47 4.83
CA ASP A 29 14.03 -16.71 5.04
C ASP A 29 14.75 -15.39 5.37
N ILE A 30 15.72 -15.46 6.28
CA ILE A 30 16.66 -14.35 6.51
C ILE A 30 17.77 -14.45 5.47
N LEU A 31 18.01 -13.36 4.75
CA LEU A 31 19.07 -13.31 3.74
C LEU A 31 20.44 -13.13 4.40
N GLU A 32 21.39 -13.93 3.95
CA GLU A 32 22.81 -13.63 4.14
C GLU A 32 23.19 -12.37 3.36
N ALA A 33 24.20 -11.64 3.84
CA ALA A 33 24.65 -10.38 3.23
C ALA A 33 25.04 -10.51 1.73
N SER A 34 25.49 -11.69 1.30
CA SER A 34 25.80 -11.99 -0.10
C SER A 34 24.56 -12.11 -0.99
N ALA A 35 23.41 -12.46 -0.41
CA ALA A 35 22.13 -12.62 -1.10
C ALA A 35 21.26 -11.37 -1.02
N GLY A 36 21.54 -10.43 -0.11
CA GLY A 36 20.76 -9.21 0.09
C GLY A 36 20.64 -8.84 1.56
N PHE A 37 19.51 -8.25 1.93
CA PHE A 37 19.19 -7.97 3.33
C PHE A 37 17.71 -8.16 3.64
N SER A 38 17.43 -8.42 4.92
CA SER A 38 16.09 -8.71 5.43
C SER A 38 15.68 -7.66 6.46
N LEU A 39 14.43 -7.20 6.36
CA LEU A 39 13.77 -6.36 7.35
C LEU A 39 12.64 -7.17 8.00
N ARG A 40 12.54 -7.10 9.32
CA ARG A 40 11.46 -7.75 10.09
C ARG A 40 10.86 -6.75 11.06
N VAL A 41 9.66 -6.28 10.76
CA VAL A 41 8.94 -5.39 11.68
C VAL A 41 8.53 -6.22 12.90
N PRO A 42 8.81 -5.77 14.14
CA PRO A 42 8.35 -6.44 15.34
C PRO A 42 6.84 -6.64 15.29
N ALA A 43 6.37 -7.83 15.68
CA ALA A 43 4.94 -8.07 15.74
C ALA A 43 4.28 -7.17 16.79
N PHE A 44 3.09 -6.67 16.49
CA PHE A 44 2.30 -5.87 17.43
C PHE A 44 0.82 -6.21 17.36
N GLU A 45 0.12 -6.03 18.48
CA GLU A 45 -1.31 -6.27 18.57
C GLU A 45 -2.10 -5.11 17.95
N VAL A 46 -3.15 -5.45 17.19
CA VAL A 46 -4.11 -4.49 16.65
C VAL A 46 -5.46 -4.83 17.27
N PRO A 47 -5.89 -4.13 18.35
CA PRO A 47 -7.16 -4.42 19.00
C PRO A 47 -8.35 -4.31 18.05
N ALA A 48 -9.42 -5.06 18.32
CA ALA A 48 -10.65 -4.96 17.54
C ALA A 48 -11.20 -3.53 17.54
N GLY A 49 -11.59 -3.05 16.36
CA GLY A 49 -12.06 -1.69 16.11
C GLY A 49 -10.96 -0.63 15.98
N ALA A 50 -9.68 -1.03 15.96
CA ALA A 50 -8.56 -0.09 15.88
C ALA A 50 -7.88 -0.08 14.50
N GLU A 51 -7.18 1.02 14.22
CA GLU A 51 -6.40 1.26 13.02
C GLU A 51 -5.02 1.83 13.40
N TYR A 52 -3.96 1.21 12.92
CA TYR A 52 -2.59 1.56 13.27
C TYR A 52 -1.81 1.86 12.00
N GLN A 53 -1.21 3.05 11.94
CA GLN A 53 -0.25 3.39 10.90
C GLN A 53 1.09 3.72 11.56
N ASN A 54 2.00 2.74 11.52
CA ASN A 54 3.32 2.82 12.13
C ASN A 54 4.38 3.06 11.05
N CYS A 55 5.34 3.93 11.36
CA CYS A 55 6.45 4.26 10.48
C CYS A 55 7.75 3.79 11.13
N TYR A 56 8.45 2.87 10.47
CA TYR A 56 9.76 2.36 10.90
C TYR A 56 10.85 2.91 9.99
N PHE A 57 11.92 3.42 10.57
CA PHE A 57 13.06 3.95 9.85
C PHE A 57 14.25 3.02 10.00
N VAL A 58 14.95 2.76 8.91
CA VAL A 58 16.14 1.90 8.90
C VAL A 58 17.12 2.39 7.86
N GLN A 59 18.41 2.24 8.11
CA GLN A 59 19.42 2.52 7.11
C GLN A 59 19.66 1.29 6.23
N VAL A 60 19.87 1.53 4.93
CA VAL A 60 20.36 0.48 4.04
C VAL A 60 21.71 -0.02 4.56
N PRO A 61 21.88 -1.33 4.83
CA PRO A 61 23.13 -1.84 5.36
C PRO A 61 24.26 -1.74 4.33
N ASP A 62 25.49 -1.60 4.83
CA ASP A 62 26.68 -1.71 3.97
C ASP A 62 27.01 -3.19 3.74
N LEU A 63 26.69 -3.67 2.53
CA LEU A 63 26.90 -5.07 2.12
C LEU A 63 28.13 -5.26 1.23
N ASP A 64 28.83 -4.19 0.86
CA ASP A 64 29.96 -4.24 -0.10
C ASP A 64 30.92 -3.05 0.06
N ALA A 65 31.32 -2.78 1.30
CA ALA A 65 32.34 -1.79 1.66
C ALA A 65 32.08 -0.38 1.05
N GLY A 66 30.85 0.10 1.21
CA GLY A 66 30.39 1.43 0.80
C GLY A 66 29.89 1.50 -0.64
N LYS A 67 29.92 0.40 -1.41
CA LYS A 67 29.35 0.38 -2.76
C LYS A 67 27.82 0.30 -2.73
N GLU A 68 27.21 0.82 -3.79
CA GLU A 68 25.77 0.70 -4.04
C GLU A 68 25.31 -0.76 -3.99
N VAL A 69 24.17 -0.98 -3.34
CA VAL A 69 23.44 -2.25 -3.36
C VAL A 69 22.41 -2.16 -4.47
N TRP A 70 22.49 -3.09 -5.43
CA TRP A 70 21.48 -3.23 -6.48
C TRP A 70 20.54 -4.37 -6.11
N VAL A 71 19.23 -4.16 -6.23
CA VAL A 71 18.19 -5.12 -5.87
C VAL A 71 17.34 -5.45 -7.09
N ASN A 72 17.19 -6.73 -7.42
CA ASN A 72 16.35 -7.18 -8.55
C ASN A 72 15.15 -8.04 -8.13
N ARG A 73 14.97 -8.31 -6.85
CA ARG A 73 13.79 -9.00 -6.34
C ARG A 73 13.42 -8.49 -4.96
N VAL A 74 12.15 -8.20 -4.76
CA VAL A 74 11.57 -7.82 -3.47
C VAL A 74 10.54 -8.88 -3.10
N HIS A 75 10.75 -9.51 -1.95
CA HIS A 75 9.84 -10.54 -1.43
C HIS A 75 9.30 -10.08 -0.07
N THR A 76 8.01 -9.75 -0.02
CA THR A 76 7.33 -9.33 1.21
C THR A 76 6.44 -10.44 1.73
N ALA A 77 6.20 -10.43 3.04
CA ALA A 77 5.19 -11.25 3.68
C ALA A 77 4.48 -10.45 4.77
N ILE A 78 3.16 -10.55 4.80
CA ILE A 78 2.31 -9.67 5.60
C ILE A 78 1.19 -10.51 6.21
N ASN A 79 1.02 -10.44 7.54
CA ASN A 79 -0.11 -11.10 8.18
C ASN A 79 -1.44 -10.44 7.75
N PRO A 80 -2.56 -11.20 7.70
CA PRO A 80 -3.87 -10.66 7.36
C PRO A 80 -4.28 -9.46 8.20
N GLY A 81 -5.03 -8.54 7.58
CA GLY A 81 -5.51 -7.32 8.21
C GLY A 81 -4.66 -6.07 7.93
N SER A 82 -3.54 -6.22 7.21
CA SER A 82 -2.80 -5.08 6.66
C SER A 82 -3.63 -4.41 5.56
N HIS A 83 -3.81 -3.10 5.65
CA HIS A 83 -4.35 -2.31 4.55
C HIS A 83 -3.29 -1.98 3.50
N HIS A 84 -2.05 -1.68 3.94
CA HIS A 84 -0.92 -1.52 3.03
C HIS A 84 0.43 -1.58 3.72
N LEU A 85 1.43 -2.00 2.96
CA LEU A 85 2.85 -1.86 3.24
C LEU A 85 3.51 -0.99 2.17
N ASN A 86 4.17 0.09 2.58
CA ASN A 86 4.96 0.92 1.67
C ASN A 86 6.38 1.11 2.19
N VAL A 87 7.35 1.09 1.29
CA VAL A 87 8.74 1.44 1.56
C VAL A 87 9.10 2.69 0.78
N PHE A 88 9.56 3.73 1.47
CA PHE A 88 9.97 4.99 0.87
C PHE A 88 11.43 5.30 1.19
N ARG A 89 12.11 6.02 0.30
CA ARG A 89 13.39 6.67 0.63
C ARG A 89 13.10 7.96 1.39
N VAL A 90 13.74 8.17 2.54
CA VAL A 90 13.59 9.42 3.31
C VAL A 90 14.28 10.56 2.57
N LYS A 91 13.54 11.65 2.32
CA LYS A 91 14.06 12.89 1.73
C LYS A 91 13.84 14.07 2.69
N THR A 92 13.04 15.06 2.29
CA THR A 92 12.81 16.25 3.11
C THR A 92 12.05 15.87 4.37
N VAL A 93 12.63 16.12 5.55
CA VAL A 93 11.97 15.87 6.84
C VAL A 93 11.21 17.13 7.26
N LYS A 94 9.87 17.05 7.27
CA LYS A 94 8.99 18.18 7.69
C LYS A 94 8.51 18.04 9.15
N GLU A 95 8.04 16.86 9.53
CA GLU A 95 7.62 16.51 10.91
C GLU A 95 7.82 15.03 11.24
N LEU A 96 8.08 14.20 10.23
CA LEU A 96 8.24 12.76 10.34
C LEU A 96 9.63 12.38 9.85
N GLY A 97 10.37 11.62 10.65
CA GLY A 97 11.70 11.15 10.29
C GLY A 97 12.32 10.29 11.40
N PRO A 98 13.54 9.76 11.17
CA PRO A 98 14.18 8.83 12.10
C PRO A 98 14.33 9.37 13.53
N ALA A 99 14.63 10.66 13.68
CA ALA A 99 14.85 11.30 14.99
C ALA A 99 13.58 11.38 15.87
N MET A 100 12.40 11.15 15.32
CA MET A 100 11.14 11.10 16.09
C MET A 100 10.92 9.74 16.75
N GLY A 101 11.51 8.67 16.20
CA GLY A 101 11.19 7.32 16.62
C GLY A 101 11.95 6.85 17.86
N ALA A 102 11.40 5.84 18.53
CA ALA A 102 12.10 5.07 19.55
C ALA A 102 12.99 4.00 18.91
N ALA A 103 14.14 3.72 19.51
CA ALA A 103 15.04 2.67 19.00
C ALA A 103 14.32 1.31 18.95
N VAL A 104 14.48 0.60 17.83
CA VAL A 104 13.86 -0.70 17.58
C VAL A 104 14.80 -1.57 16.74
N LYS A 105 14.60 -2.89 16.78
CA LYS A 105 15.24 -3.84 15.87
C LYS A 105 14.30 -4.21 14.74
N LEU A 106 14.76 -4.09 13.49
CA LEU A 106 14.01 -4.52 12.30
C LEU A 106 14.62 -5.82 11.74
N GLY A 107 14.55 -6.89 12.53
CA GLY A 107 15.42 -8.06 12.37
C GLY A 107 16.77 -7.78 13.02
N GLU A 108 17.86 -8.00 12.30
CA GLU A 108 19.21 -7.75 12.82
C GLU A 108 19.60 -6.25 12.77
N LEU A 109 18.92 -5.46 11.93
CA LEU A 109 19.23 -4.05 11.72
C LEU A 109 18.65 -3.15 12.82
N ASP A 110 19.43 -2.14 13.19
CA ASP A 110 18.95 -1.05 14.05
C ASP A 110 18.03 -0.12 13.26
N GLY A 111 16.95 0.32 13.91
CA GLY A 111 16.01 1.25 13.34
C GLY A 111 15.34 2.12 14.39
N MET A 112 14.39 2.93 13.93
CA MET A 112 13.58 3.83 14.77
C MET A 112 12.10 3.60 14.47
N ALA A 113 11.24 3.51 15.48
CA ALA A 113 9.79 3.33 15.34
C ALA A 113 9.04 4.59 15.77
N ALA A 114 8.24 5.15 14.86
CA ALA A 114 7.24 6.18 15.15
C ALA A 114 5.84 5.55 15.06
N GLU A 115 5.32 5.12 16.20
CA GLU A 115 4.06 4.38 16.30
C GLU A 115 2.86 5.32 16.30
N GLY A 116 1.99 5.20 15.28
CA GLY A 116 0.81 6.02 15.09
C GLY A 116 -0.47 5.23 15.33
N LYS A 117 -0.77 4.88 16.58
CA LYS A 117 -2.03 4.24 16.97
C LYS A 117 -3.20 5.22 16.91
N ASP A 118 -4.24 4.96 16.11
CA ASP A 118 -5.55 5.64 16.10
C ASP A 118 -5.50 7.19 16.16
N GLN A 119 -4.33 7.77 15.87
CA GLN A 119 -4.01 9.17 16.07
C GLN A 119 -3.83 9.75 14.68
N VAL A 120 -4.96 10.09 14.06
CA VAL A 120 -4.99 10.82 12.78
C VAL A 120 -4.15 12.11 12.77
N THR A 121 -3.79 12.64 13.95
CA THR A 121 -2.88 13.78 14.12
C THR A 121 -1.40 13.39 14.10
N HIS A 122 -1.08 12.11 14.34
CA HIS A 122 0.29 11.62 14.40
C HIS A 122 0.96 11.78 13.02
N PRO A 123 2.22 12.24 12.96
CA PRO A 123 2.89 12.58 11.70
C PRO A 123 2.96 11.45 10.69
N CYS A 124 2.95 10.18 11.12
CA CYS A 124 2.90 9.00 10.23
C CYS A 124 1.58 8.87 9.45
N TRP A 125 0.51 9.61 9.81
CA TRP A 125 -0.79 9.64 9.10
C TRP A 125 -0.89 10.75 8.05
N LYS A 126 0.07 11.68 8.03
CA LYS A 126 0.03 12.87 7.19
C LYS A 126 0.91 12.69 5.96
N SER A 127 0.37 12.18 4.86
CA SER A 127 1.14 11.93 3.63
C SER A 127 1.89 13.16 3.09
N ALA A 128 1.41 14.38 3.38
CA ALA A 128 2.12 15.62 3.08
C ALA A 128 3.53 15.72 3.71
N ASN A 129 3.81 14.97 4.79
CA ASN A 129 5.11 14.93 5.45
C ASN A 129 6.17 14.16 4.64
N TRP A 130 5.76 13.27 3.74
CA TRP A 130 6.65 12.48 2.88
C TRP A 130 6.22 12.55 1.40
N SER A 131 5.57 13.64 1.00
CA SER A 131 5.06 13.82 -0.37
C SER A 131 6.16 13.83 -1.43
N ASP A 132 7.39 14.18 -1.06
CA ASP A 132 8.57 14.17 -1.93
C ASP A 132 9.44 12.92 -1.75
N TRP A 133 8.98 11.92 -0.99
CA TRP A 133 9.76 10.73 -0.69
C TRP A 133 9.52 9.66 -1.75
N PRO A 134 10.57 9.21 -2.46
CA PRO A 134 10.42 8.18 -3.46
C PRO A 134 9.90 6.86 -2.91
N LEU A 135 8.94 6.26 -3.60
CA LEU A 135 8.58 4.87 -3.38
C LEU A 135 9.74 3.95 -3.80
N VAL A 136 9.97 2.89 -3.03
CA VAL A 136 10.95 1.83 -3.32
C VAL A 136 10.23 0.54 -3.69
N ALA A 137 9.27 0.15 -2.85
CA ALA A 137 8.46 -1.05 -3.01
C ALA A 137 7.17 -0.88 -2.21
N ASN A 138 6.12 -1.62 -2.58
CA ASN A 138 4.90 -1.73 -1.81
C ASN A 138 4.28 -3.12 -1.93
N SER A 139 3.37 -3.43 -1.02
CA SER A 139 2.51 -4.59 -1.13
C SER A 139 1.18 -4.31 -0.43
N GLN A 140 0.10 -4.65 -1.13
CA GLN A 140 -1.28 -4.59 -0.63
C GLN A 140 -1.84 -5.99 -0.37
N ASN A 141 -1.00 -7.04 -0.53
CA ASN A 141 -1.46 -8.42 -0.40
C ASN A 141 -1.41 -8.83 1.08
N SER A 142 -2.59 -9.02 1.68
CA SER A 142 -2.73 -9.53 3.05
C SER A 142 -3.54 -10.83 3.10
N ASN A 143 -3.66 -11.54 1.97
CA ASN A 143 -4.49 -12.72 1.87
C ASN A 143 -3.99 -13.82 2.84
N PRO A 144 -4.84 -14.35 3.74
CA PRO A 144 -4.44 -15.37 4.71
C PRO A 144 -3.92 -16.67 4.09
N ASN A 145 -4.30 -16.97 2.84
CA ASN A 145 -3.86 -18.17 2.14
C ASN A 145 -2.62 -17.94 1.26
N ASP A 146 -2.29 -16.68 0.98
CA ASP A 146 -1.12 -16.28 0.20
C ASP A 146 -0.61 -14.92 0.70
N PRO A 147 0.04 -14.87 1.87
CA PRO A 147 0.45 -13.61 2.50
C PRO A 147 1.69 -12.98 1.84
N TYR A 148 2.11 -13.48 0.67
CA TYR A 148 3.39 -13.16 0.05
C TYR A 148 3.23 -12.24 -1.15
N THR A 149 4.17 -11.33 -1.36
CA THR A 149 4.38 -10.67 -2.66
C THR A 149 5.82 -10.88 -3.07
N ASP A 150 6.01 -11.71 -4.08
CA ASP A 150 7.34 -12.06 -4.60
C ASP A 150 7.54 -11.46 -5.99
N TRP A 151 8.19 -10.30 -6.06
CA TRP A 151 8.38 -9.59 -7.32
C TRP A 151 9.83 -9.59 -7.75
N THR A 152 10.11 -10.26 -8.86
CA THR A 152 11.38 -10.16 -9.58
C THR A 152 11.25 -9.08 -10.67
N LEU A 153 12.21 -8.17 -10.71
CA LEU A 153 12.27 -7.11 -11.70
C LEU A 153 12.64 -7.67 -13.08
N PRO A 154 12.36 -6.95 -14.17
CA PRO A 154 12.80 -7.34 -15.51
C PRO A 154 14.31 -7.62 -15.58
N THR A 155 14.71 -8.41 -16.56
CA THR A 155 16.12 -8.70 -16.83
C THR A 155 16.93 -7.41 -16.91
N ASP A 156 18.06 -7.38 -16.21
CA ASP A 156 18.99 -6.25 -16.13
C ASP A 156 18.39 -4.95 -15.61
N VAL A 157 17.24 -5.00 -14.92
CA VAL A 157 16.66 -3.87 -14.19
C VAL A 157 16.85 -4.09 -12.70
N ALA A 158 17.27 -3.05 -11.99
CA ALA A 158 17.49 -3.10 -10.55
C ALA A 158 17.12 -1.79 -9.84
N ILE A 159 16.63 -1.90 -8.61
CA ILE A 159 16.52 -0.78 -7.67
C ILE A 159 17.93 -0.49 -7.14
N ARG A 160 18.37 0.75 -7.29
CA ARG A 160 19.61 1.24 -6.67
C ARG A 160 19.37 1.64 -5.23
N MET A 161 20.26 1.22 -4.34
CA MET A 161 20.28 1.64 -2.94
C MET A 161 21.68 2.02 -2.49
N THR A 162 21.81 3.13 -1.79
CA THR A 162 23.08 3.63 -1.24
C THR A 162 23.20 3.23 0.23
N PRO A 163 24.28 2.54 0.65
CA PRO A 163 24.50 2.24 2.06
C PRO A 163 24.38 3.48 2.95
N GLY A 164 23.69 3.34 4.08
CA GLY A 164 23.45 4.43 5.03
C GLY A 164 22.30 5.36 4.67
N GLU A 165 21.72 5.28 3.45
CA GLU A 165 20.50 6.02 3.15
C GLU A 165 19.34 5.50 4.01
N TRP A 166 18.45 6.41 4.41
CA TRP A 166 17.31 6.07 5.25
C TRP A 166 16.13 5.61 4.41
N LEU A 167 15.54 4.49 4.80
CA LEU A 167 14.25 4.01 4.34
C LEU A 167 13.20 4.23 5.43
N MET A 168 11.96 4.51 5.03
CA MET A 168 10.77 4.42 5.86
C MET A 168 9.91 3.25 5.40
N ILE A 169 9.58 2.35 6.33
CA ILE A 169 8.61 1.27 6.16
C ILE A 169 7.34 1.73 6.86
N GLN A 170 6.31 2.05 6.08
CA GLN A 170 4.99 2.37 6.59
C GLN A 170 4.14 1.11 6.58
N VAL A 171 3.68 0.71 7.75
CA VAL A 171 2.83 -0.44 7.98
C VAL A 171 1.48 0.06 8.45
N HIS A 172 0.42 -0.24 7.71
CA HIS A 172 -0.94 0.16 8.05
C HIS A 172 -1.82 -1.08 8.25
N TYR A 173 -2.31 -1.28 9.48
CA TYR A 173 -3.23 -2.37 9.82
C TYR A 173 -4.56 -1.84 10.31
N VAL A 174 -5.61 -2.57 9.93
CA VAL A 174 -6.99 -2.33 10.30
C VAL A 174 -7.49 -3.60 10.97
N ASN A 175 -8.20 -3.50 12.10
CA ASN A 175 -8.90 -4.65 12.69
C ASN A 175 -10.39 -4.36 12.85
N THR A 176 -11.10 -4.26 11.74
CA THR A 176 -12.55 -4.04 11.70
C THR A 176 -13.28 -5.33 11.31
N THR A 177 -14.61 -5.34 11.42
CA THR A 177 -15.43 -6.50 10.99
C THR A 177 -15.21 -6.86 9.53
N SER A 178 -14.93 -5.88 8.66
CA SER A 178 -14.68 -6.08 7.22
C SER A 178 -13.23 -6.38 6.89
N GLN A 179 -12.29 -6.14 7.79
CA GLN A 179 -10.87 -6.42 7.60
C GLN A 179 -10.26 -6.86 8.94
N PRO A 180 -10.40 -8.15 9.30
CA PRO A 180 -9.92 -8.64 10.59
C PRO A 180 -8.40 -8.81 10.59
N THR A 181 -7.77 -8.54 11.73
CA THR A 181 -6.36 -8.86 12.02
C THR A 181 -6.29 -9.99 13.06
N PRO A 182 -6.47 -11.26 12.67
CA PRO A 182 -6.60 -12.37 13.62
C PRO A 182 -5.29 -12.76 14.32
N ASN A 183 -4.14 -12.42 13.73
CA ASN A 183 -2.82 -12.88 14.17
C ASN A 183 -1.90 -11.72 14.61
N GLY A 184 -2.47 -10.55 14.88
CA GLY A 184 -1.69 -9.32 15.04
C GLY A 184 -1.00 -8.88 13.75
N ALA A 185 -0.36 -7.71 13.81
CA ALA A 185 0.40 -7.15 12.71
C ALA A 185 1.81 -7.75 12.67
N LYS A 186 2.24 -8.20 11.49
CA LYS A 186 3.56 -8.78 11.28
C LYS A 186 3.98 -8.59 9.83
N VAL A 187 5.14 -7.98 9.60
CA VAL A 187 5.65 -7.67 8.25
C VAL A 187 7.12 -8.08 8.09
N GLY A 188 7.41 -8.74 6.98
CA GLY A 188 8.76 -9.10 6.56
C GLY A 188 9.02 -8.63 5.14
N ILE A 189 10.25 -8.19 4.89
CA ILE A 189 10.71 -7.76 3.56
C ILE A 189 12.10 -8.34 3.33
N ASN A 190 12.30 -8.94 2.17
CA ASN A 190 13.62 -9.36 1.67
C ASN A 190 13.94 -8.58 0.41
N PHE A 191 15.05 -7.85 0.43
CA PHE A 191 15.62 -7.19 -0.74
C PHE A 191 16.77 -8.05 -1.26
N HIS A 192 16.53 -8.78 -2.35
CA HIS A 192 17.51 -9.68 -2.94
C HIS A 192 18.47 -8.92 -3.86
N ARG A 193 19.77 -9.14 -3.64
CA ARG A 193 20.84 -8.48 -4.36
C ARG A 193 20.93 -8.96 -5.82
N TYR A 194 21.05 -8.01 -6.74
CA TYR A 194 21.41 -8.24 -8.13
C TYR A 194 22.92 -8.44 -8.27
N SER A 195 23.32 -9.48 -9.01
CA SER A 195 24.72 -9.88 -9.20
C SER A 195 25.26 -9.62 -10.61
N GLY A 196 24.42 -9.16 -11.55
CA GLY A 196 24.84 -8.82 -12.90
C GLY A 196 25.60 -7.49 -12.97
N ALA A 197 26.08 -7.15 -14.17
CA ALA A 197 26.84 -5.93 -14.41
C ALA A 197 25.97 -4.85 -15.03
N ASN A 198 26.11 -3.60 -14.54
CA ASN A 198 25.51 -2.39 -15.11
C ASN A 198 23.98 -2.48 -15.36
N PRO A 199 23.16 -2.74 -14.33
CA PRO A 199 21.71 -2.76 -14.53
C PRO A 199 21.17 -1.38 -14.90
N GLN A 200 20.04 -1.35 -15.60
CA GLN A 200 19.21 -0.17 -15.72
C GLN A 200 18.52 0.10 -14.38
N GLU A 201 18.59 1.34 -13.91
CA GLU A 201 17.92 1.71 -12.66
C GLU A 201 16.40 1.74 -12.85
N LEU A 202 15.69 1.09 -11.93
CA LEU A 202 14.23 1.20 -11.80
C LEU A 202 13.87 2.56 -11.21
N GLY A 203 12.94 3.27 -11.84
CA GLY A 203 12.28 4.45 -11.29
C GLY A 203 10.90 4.11 -10.74
N THR A 204 10.41 4.95 -9.83
CA THR A 204 9.03 4.89 -9.32
C THR A 204 8.26 6.17 -9.62
N LEU A 205 6.95 6.02 -9.77
CA LEU A 205 6.01 7.10 -9.93
C LEU A 205 4.92 6.93 -8.87
N PHE A 206 4.73 7.96 -8.05
CA PHE A 206 3.61 8.05 -7.12
C PHE A 206 2.71 9.21 -7.54
N ALA A 207 1.46 8.92 -7.90
CA ALA A 207 0.49 9.95 -8.21
C ALA A 207 -0.70 9.87 -7.26
N THR A 208 -1.30 11.01 -6.94
CA THR A 208 -2.45 11.08 -6.04
C THR A 208 -3.43 12.12 -6.53
N GLN A 209 -4.72 11.92 -6.28
CA GLN A 209 -5.75 12.92 -6.49
C GLN A 209 -6.29 13.34 -5.12
N GLN A 210 -5.93 14.54 -4.65
CA GLN A 210 -6.26 14.98 -3.29
C GLN A 210 -7.58 15.77 -3.20
N SER A 211 -8.20 16.11 -4.34
CA SER A 211 -9.46 16.87 -4.38
C SER A 211 -10.73 16.01 -4.19
N ILE A 212 -10.56 14.74 -3.75
CA ILE A 212 -11.66 13.79 -3.54
C ILE A 212 -12.66 14.31 -2.50
N ARG A 213 -13.95 14.24 -2.85
CA ARG A 213 -15.09 14.53 -1.98
C ARG A 213 -16.29 13.65 -2.33
N VAL A 214 -16.44 12.54 -1.62
CA VAL A 214 -17.57 11.62 -1.79
C VAL A 214 -18.66 11.99 -0.80
N CYS A 215 -19.72 12.66 -1.27
CA CYS A 215 -20.73 13.28 -0.41
C CYS A 215 -22.13 12.69 -0.63
N ARG A 216 -23.02 12.86 0.35
CA ARG A 216 -24.40 12.36 0.24
C ARG A 216 -25.15 13.01 -0.94
N SER A 217 -24.92 14.29 -1.21
CA SER A 217 -25.53 14.98 -2.36
C SER A 217 -24.97 14.58 -3.73
N ASN A 218 -23.78 13.98 -3.77
CA ASN A 218 -23.13 13.46 -4.98
C ASN A 218 -22.71 12.00 -4.76
N PRO A 219 -23.66 11.04 -4.85
CA PRO A 219 -23.47 9.70 -4.33
C PRO A 219 -22.62 8.78 -5.21
N SER A 220 -22.27 9.17 -6.44
CA SER A 220 -21.44 8.36 -7.35
C SER A 220 -20.43 9.22 -8.11
N PRO A 221 -19.50 9.90 -7.40
CA PRO A 221 -18.52 10.76 -8.05
C PRO A 221 -17.42 9.92 -8.70
N SER A 222 -16.82 10.49 -9.75
CA SER A 222 -15.59 10.01 -10.35
C SER A 222 -14.54 11.10 -10.29
N TYR A 223 -13.29 10.69 -10.13
CA TYR A 223 -12.12 11.57 -10.17
C TYR A 223 -11.10 10.99 -11.13
N GLU A 224 -10.33 11.86 -11.75
CA GLU A 224 -9.27 11.48 -12.68
C GLU A 224 -8.03 12.35 -12.47
N GLY A 225 -6.93 11.94 -13.07
CA GLY A 225 -5.71 12.73 -13.09
C GLY A 225 -4.74 12.23 -14.15
N THR A 226 -3.74 13.05 -14.44
CA THR A 226 -2.64 12.72 -15.35
C THR A 226 -1.30 12.96 -14.69
N CYS A 227 -0.31 12.15 -15.06
CA CYS A 227 1.06 12.29 -14.56
C CYS A 227 2.04 12.01 -15.69
N LYS A 228 2.84 13.02 -16.03
CA LYS A 228 3.76 13.00 -17.17
C LYS A 228 5.16 12.57 -16.73
N PHE A 229 5.83 11.78 -17.55
CA PHE A 229 7.25 11.51 -17.37
C PHE A 229 8.08 12.71 -17.88
N PRO A 230 9.09 13.17 -17.14
CA PRO A 230 9.80 14.42 -17.46
C PRO A 230 10.54 14.41 -18.81
N SER A 231 11.28 13.35 -19.12
CA SER A 231 11.97 13.19 -20.41
C SER A 231 12.22 11.72 -20.73
N GLY A 232 12.50 11.41 -22.00
CA GLY A 232 12.77 10.05 -22.45
C GLY A 232 11.53 9.16 -22.56
N SER A 233 11.70 8.01 -23.20
CA SER A 233 10.71 6.93 -23.24
C SER A 233 10.96 5.98 -22.06
N VAL A 234 9.88 5.51 -21.44
CA VAL A 234 9.96 4.54 -20.33
C VAL A 234 9.08 3.33 -20.62
N THR A 235 9.39 2.22 -19.96
CA THR A 235 8.57 1.02 -19.94
C THR A 235 8.04 0.82 -18.53
N VAL A 236 6.72 0.79 -18.38
CA VAL A 236 6.07 0.43 -17.11
C VAL A 236 6.15 -1.09 -16.93
N THR A 237 6.62 -1.52 -15.76
CA THR A 237 6.81 -2.93 -15.42
C THR A 237 5.91 -3.44 -14.30
N ALA A 238 5.44 -2.55 -13.43
CA ALA A 238 4.43 -2.90 -12.45
C ALA A 238 3.59 -1.68 -12.08
N ALA A 239 2.35 -1.92 -11.67
CA ALA A 239 1.47 -0.88 -11.17
C ALA A 239 0.43 -1.42 -10.20
N ASN A 240 0.01 -0.58 -9.26
CA ASN A 240 -1.21 -0.78 -8.49
C ASN A 240 -1.91 0.56 -8.21
N GLY A 241 -3.23 0.51 -8.19
CA GLY A 241 -4.08 1.58 -7.66
C GLY A 241 -4.36 1.36 -6.18
N HIS A 242 -4.83 2.41 -5.51
CA HIS A 242 -5.30 2.34 -4.14
C HIS A 242 -6.42 3.33 -3.88
N PHE A 243 -7.48 2.83 -3.26
CA PHE A 243 -8.66 3.57 -2.81
C PHE A 243 -9.25 2.89 -1.58
N HIS A 244 -10.14 3.57 -0.84
CA HIS A 244 -10.75 3.00 0.37
C HIS A 244 -12.17 2.50 0.10
N ARG A 245 -12.89 2.19 1.17
CA ARG A 245 -14.13 1.40 1.19
C ARG A 245 -15.26 1.88 0.27
N ARG A 246 -15.28 3.15 -0.14
CA ARG A 246 -16.31 3.71 -1.05
C ARG A 246 -15.90 3.59 -2.51
N GLY A 247 -14.66 3.25 -2.84
CA GLY A 247 -14.27 3.06 -4.23
C GLY A 247 -14.88 1.79 -4.82
N GLU A 248 -15.27 1.89 -6.09
CA GLU A 248 -15.92 0.83 -6.86
C GLU A 248 -15.00 0.35 -7.99
N LYS A 249 -14.16 1.25 -8.53
CA LYS A 249 -13.25 0.95 -9.63
C LYS A 249 -12.08 1.94 -9.68
N PHE A 250 -10.90 1.43 -9.98
CA PHE A 250 -9.70 2.18 -10.27
C PHE A 250 -9.07 1.70 -11.57
N THR A 251 -8.61 2.62 -12.43
CA THR A 251 -7.95 2.28 -13.70
C THR A 251 -6.69 3.10 -13.92
N ILE A 252 -5.75 2.53 -14.69
CA ILE A 252 -4.59 3.26 -15.21
C ILE A 252 -4.47 2.96 -16.70
N SER A 253 -4.29 4.02 -17.48
CA SER A 253 -4.10 3.99 -18.93
C SER A 253 -2.81 4.71 -19.31
N SER A 254 -2.19 4.31 -20.41
CA SER A 254 -1.13 5.10 -21.02
C SER A 254 -1.70 6.38 -21.62
N TRP A 255 -0.93 7.46 -21.54
CA TRP A 255 -1.31 8.78 -22.04
C TRP A 255 -0.17 9.40 -22.84
N ASP A 256 -0.50 10.12 -23.92
CA ASP A 256 0.47 10.73 -24.84
C ASP A 256 1.13 12.00 -24.28
N GLY A 257 0.62 12.51 -23.15
CA GLY A 257 1.13 13.72 -22.51
C GLY A 257 0.54 15.02 -23.07
N THR A 258 -0.39 14.95 -24.02
CA THR A 258 -0.93 16.11 -24.74
C THR A 258 -2.43 16.06 -24.98
N SER A 259 -3.03 14.88 -25.05
CA SER A 259 -4.46 14.70 -25.28
C SER A 259 -5.26 15.21 -24.08
N GLU A 260 -6.26 16.04 -24.33
CA GLU A 260 -7.19 16.56 -23.32
C GLU A 260 -8.38 15.62 -23.07
N THR A 261 -8.57 14.63 -23.95
CA THR A 261 -9.62 13.62 -23.83
C THR A 261 -9.07 12.35 -23.18
N HIS A 262 -9.90 11.72 -22.36
CA HIS A 262 -9.59 10.44 -21.72
C HIS A 262 -9.10 9.40 -22.74
N PRO A 263 -8.05 8.61 -22.45
CA PRO A 263 -7.52 7.57 -23.34
C PRO A 263 -8.57 6.52 -23.74
N GLU A 264 -8.40 5.89 -24.90
CA GLU A 264 -9.26 4.77 -25.30
C GLU A 264 -9.08 3.56 -24.36
N THR A 265 -10.09 2.69 -24.25
CA THR A 265 -10.01 1.48 -23.41
C THR A 265 -8.80 0.60 -23.74
N ALA A 266 -8.33 0.60 -24.99
CA ALA A 266 -7.15 -0.16 -25.40
C ALA A 266 -5.84 0.33 -24.77
N ALA A 267 -5.79 1.57 -24.27
CA ALA A 267 -4.65 2.12 -23.55
C ALA A 267 -4.63 1.72 -22.06
N GLN A 268 -5.74 1.19 -21.53
CA GLN A 268 -5.84 0.74 -20.15
C GLN A 268 -4.98 -0.51 -19.93
N PHE A 269 -4.09 -0.46 -18.94
CA PHE A 269 -3.22 -1.58 -18.59
C PHE A 269 -3.38 -2.06 -17.14
N TYR A 270 -4.20 -1.37 -16.35
CA TYR A 270 -4.50 -1.74 -14.96
C TYR A 270 -5.99 -1.51 -14.63
N GLU A 271 -6.57 -2.43 -13.87
CA GLU A 271 -7.89 -2.26 -13.22
C GLU A 271 -7.85 -2.88 -11.81
N SER A 272 -8.48 -2.21 -10.85
CA SER A 272 -8.85 -2.80 -9.56
C SER A 272 -10.29 -2.46 -9.20
N LYS A 273 -10.97 -3.40 -8.54
CA LYS A 273 -12.28 -3.23 -7.89
C LYS A 273 -12.26 -3.62 -6.41
N SER A 274 -11.08 -3.94 -5.87
CA SER A 274 -10.88 -4.29 -4.46
C SER A 274 -10.13 -3.15 -3.79
N TRP A 275 -10.71 -2.64 -2.71
CA TRP A 275 -10.12 -1.58 -1.88
C TRP A 275 -9.24 -2.17 -0.76
N ASP A 276 -9.59 -3.37 -0.31
CA ASP A 276 -8.99 -4.10 0.81
C ASP A 276 -7.74 -4.88 0.40
N GLU A 277 -7.75 -5.48 -0.79
CA GLU A 277 -6.64 -6.22 -1.38
C GLU A 277 -6.44 -5.86 -2.87
N PRO A 278 -6.19 -4.58 -3.21
CA PRO A 278 -5.98 -4.19 -4.61
C PRO A 278 -4.78 -4.95 -5.21
N PRO A 279 -4.92 -5.53 -6.42
CA PRO A 279 -3.84 -6.29 -7.03
C PRO A 279 -2.67 -5.39 -7.39
N MET A 280 -1.46 -5.91 -7.22
CA MET A 280 -0.26 -5.39 -7.87
C MET A 280 -0.04 -6.15 -9.18
N THR A 281 -0.34 -5.50 -10.30
CA THR A 281 -0.04 -6.07 -11.61
C THR A 281 1.45 -5.95 -11.85
N ARG A 282 2.10 -7.10 -12.05
CA ARG A 282 3.53 -7.26 -12.29
C ARG A 282 3.76 -7.72 -13.73
N ASP A 283 5.01 -7.75 -14.16
CA ASP A 283 5.42 -8.25 -15.48
C ASP A 283 4.79 -7.48 -16.65
N LEU A 284 4.44 -6.21 -16.42
CA LEU A 284 3.99 -5.30 -17.46
C LEU A 284 5.15 -4.98 -18.42
N SER A 285 4.78 -4.64 -19.66
CA SER A 285 5.69 -4.13 -20.68
C SER A 285 4.99 -3.03 -21.48
N ILE A 286 4.57 -1.98 -20.77
CA ILE A 286 3.82 -0.87 -21.37
C ILE A 286 4.81 0.22 -21.74
N ALA A 287 5.04 0.40 -23.04
CA ALA A 287 5.84 1.50 -23.55
C ALA A 287 5.08 2.81 -23.41
N ILE A 288 5.68 3.79 -22.74
CA ILE A 288 5.18 5.16 -22.66
C ILE A 288 6.05 6.03 -23.60
N PRO A 289 5.43 6.73 -24.56
CA PRO A 289 6.18 7.56 -25.50
C PRO A 289 6.92 8.69 -24.78
N ALA A 290 7.95 9.23 -25.43
CA ALA A 290 8.69 10.36 -24.88
C ALA A 290 7.76 11.57 -24.69
N GLY A 291 7.76 12.13 -23.48
CA GLY A 291 6.84 13.21 -23.10
C GLY A 291 5.42 12.76 -22.80
N GLY A 292 5.15 11.45 -22.83
CA GLY A 292 3.89 10.84 -22.39
C GLY A 292 3.84 10.61 -20.88
N GLY A 293 2.82 9.89 -20.45
CA GLY A 293 2.52 9.68 -19.04
C GLY A 293 1.47 8.61 -18.82
N ILE A 294 0.79 8.75 -17.70
CA ILE A 294 -0.39 7.96 -17.35
C ILE A 294 -1.61 8.86 -17.17
N TRP A 295 -2.78 8.27 -17.38
CA TRP A 295 -4.08 8.76 -16.93
C TRP A 295 -4.63 7.73 -15.94
N TRP A 296 -5.22 8.19 -14.84
CA TRP A 296 -5.88 7.28 -13.90
C TRP A 296 -7.26 7.80 -13.51
N ASP A 297 -8.12 6.87 -13.13
CA ASP A 297 -9.51 7.15 -12.75
C ASP A 297 -9.86 6.42 -11.46
N CYS A 298 -10.70 7.05 -10.66
CA CYS A 298 -11.24 6.52 -9.43
C CYS A 298 -12.74 6.77 -9.38
N GLN A 299 -13.53 5.70 -9.30
CA GLN A 299 -14.99 5.76 -9.21
C GLN A 299 -15.40 5.39 -7.79
N TYR A 300 -16.32 6.15 -7.22
CA TYR A 300 -16.79 5.93 -5.85
C TYR A 300 -18.30 5.79 -5.80
N LYS A 301 -18.76 5.24 -4.67
CA LYS A 301 -20.15 5.22 -4.27
C LYS A 301 -20.25 5.59 -2.81
N TRP A 302 -20.94 6.71 -2.54
CA TRP A 302 -21.26 7.12 -1.20
C TRP A 302 -22.14 6.06 -0.51
N ARG A 303 -21.82 5.80 0.75
CA ARG A 303 -22.57 4.90 1.64
C ARG A 303 -22.63 5.56 3.00
N GLU A 304 -23.77 5.41 3.69
CA GLU A 304 -23.94 5.89 5.06
C GLU A 304 -22.83 5.28 5.94
N PRO A 305 -22.17 6.07 6.81
CA PRO A 305 -21.12 5.55 7.68
C PRO A 305 -21.65 4.46 8.62
N VAL A 306 -20.83 3.44 8.89
CA VAL A 306 -21.17 2.33 9.79
C VAL A 306 -20.17 2.30 10.93
N GLY A 307 -20.64 2.43 12.18
CA GLY A 307 -19.78 2.45 13.38
C GLY A 307 -19.26 3.85 13.75
N ILE A 308 -19.43 4.84 12.88
CA ILE A 308 -19.20 6.27 13.11
C ILE A 308 -20.42 7.07 12.63
N SER A 309 -20.48 8.36 12.93
CA SER A 309 -21.57 9.25 12.51
C SER A 309 -21.17 10.16 11.34
N CYS A 310 -22.16 10.73 10.64
CA CYS A 310 -21.87 11.79 9.66
C CYS A 310 -21.21 13.02 10.29
N ASP A 311 -21.49 13.34 11.55
CA ASP A 311 -20.79 14.42 12.26
C ASP A 311 -19.29 14.14 12.37
N ASP A 312 -18.87 12.87 12.47
CA ASP A 312 -17.45 12.51 12.52
C ASP A 312 -16.77 12.65 11.16
N VAL A 313 -17.49 12.31 10.09
CA VAL A 313 -17.05 12.53 8.70
C VAL A 313 -16.94 14.03 8.40
N ASP A 314 -17.96 14.82 8.77
CA ASP A 314 -18.00 16.26 8.50
C ASP A 314 -16.93 17.04 9.27
N LYS A 315 -16.51 16.58 10.46
CA LYS A 315 -15.34 17.15 11.18
C LYS A 315 -14.04 17.06 10.38
N LYS A 316 -13.94 16.16 9.41
CA LYS A 316 -12.77 16.02 8.52
C LYS A 316 -12.89 16.83 7.23
N ASP A 317 -14.09 17.27 6.87
CA ASP A 317 -14.30 18.10 5.68
C ASP A 317 -13.93 19.55 5.98
N ALA A 318 -12.76 19.98 5.52
CA ALA A 318 -12.29 21.36 5.66
C ALA A 318 -13.22 22.40 5.00
N SER A 319 -14.11 22.00 4.09
CA SER A 319 -15.08 22.91 3.49
C SER A 319 -16.29 23.20 4.38
N GLY A 320 -16.53 22.38 5.43
CA GLY A 320 -17.64 22.57 6.37
C GLY A 320 -19.02 22.49 5.74
N ALA A 321 -19.19 21.69 4.66
CA ALA A 321 -20.43 21.62 3.91
C ALA A 321 -21.60 20.93 4.65
N ASN A 322 -21.31 20.18 5.73
CA ASN A 322 -22.29 19.38 6.49
C ASN A 322 -23.12 18.44 5.60
N ASP A 323 -22.46 17.76 4.65
CA ASP A 323 -23.08 16.86 3.67
C ASP A 323 -22.54 15.42 3.77
N CYS A 324 -21.98 15.07 4.94
CA CYS A 324 -21.40 13.77 5.20
C CYS A 324 -20.37 13.37 4.13
N CYS A 325 -19.40 14.27 3.92
CA CYS A 325 -18.43 14.19 2.82
C CYS A 325 -17.15 13.49 3.26
N TYR A 326 -16.87 12.32 2.68
CA TYR A 326 -15.57 11.68 2.81
C TYR A 326 -14.55 12.40 1.93
N THR A 327 -13.47 12.89 2.53
CA THR A 327 -12.39 13.64 1.87
C THR A 327 -11.10 12.82 1.77
N PHE A 328 -10.08 13.34 1.08
CA PHE A 328 -8.78 12.70 1.01
C PHE A 328 -8.13 12.52 2.40
N GLY A 329 -7.62 11.32 2.69
CA GLY A 329 -6.91 11.03 3.93
C GLY A 329 -6.73 9.53 4.21
N GLY A 330 -5.85 9.21 5.16
CA GLY A 330 -5.39 7.84 5.39
C GLY A 330 -6.33 6.92 6.18
N ASN A 331 -7.31 7.44 6.91
CA ASN A 331 -8.24 6.62 7.70
C ASN A 331 -9.32 6.04 6.79
N THR A 332 -9.44 4.71 6.76
CA THR A 332 -10.33 4.01 5.82
C THR A 332 -11.81 4.29 6.05
N GLU A 333 -12.23 4.56 7.28
CA GLU A 333 -13.65 4.83 7.63
C GLU A 333 -14.04 6.30 7.42
N LEU A 334 -13.12 7.24 7.61
CA LEU A 334 -13.36 8.68 7.56
C LEU A 334 -12.97 9.33 6.23
N SER A 335 -12.11 8.67 5.45
CA SER A 335 -11.44 9.29 4.30
C SER A 335 -11.29 8.32 3.13
N GLU A 336 -10.95 8.88 1.97
CA GLU A 336 -10.73 8.16 0.72
C GLU A 336 -9.34 8.45 0.13
N HIS A 337 -8.89 7.54 -0.74
CA HIS A 337 -7.67 7.68 -1.53
C HIS A 337 -7.96 7.46 -3.01
N CYS A 338 -7.14 8.07 -3.87
CA CYS A 338 -7.06 7.82 -5.30
C CYS A 338 -5.58 7.89 -5.67
N ASN A 339 -4.84 6.84 -5.37
CA ASN A 339 -3.38 6.83 -5.47
C ASN A 339 -2.91 5.81 -6.51
N VAL A 340 -1.92 6.21 -7.31
CA VAL A 340 -1.17 5.35 -8.23
C VAL A 340 0.19 5.06 -7.62
N PHE A 341 0.58 3.80 -7.60
CA PHE A 341 1.95 3.35 -7.40
C PHE A 341 2.39 2.65 -8.69
N LEU A 342 3.44 3.16 -9.33
CA LEU A 342 3.88 2.67 -10.63
C LEU A 342 5.41 2.55 -10.68
N TYR A 343 5.88 1.52 -11.35
CA TYR A 343 7.29 1.19 -11.50
C TYR A 343 7.68 1.16 -12.97
N TYR A 344 8.78 1.82 -13.33
CA TYR A 344 9.19 1.97 -14.72
C TYR A 344 10.71 1.90 -14.89
N TRP A 345 11.16 1.66 -16.12
CA TRP A 345 12.58 1.70 -16.48
C TRP A 345 12.78 2.20 -17.93
N PRO A 346 13.95 2.77 -18.26
CA PRO A 346 14.97 3.21 -17.32
C PRO A 346 14.45 4.39 -16.47
N LYS A 347 15.04 4.59 -15.29
CA LYS A 347 14.81 5.81 -14.51
C LYS A 347 15.26 7.03 -15.33
N VAL A 348 14.41 8.05 -15.41
CA VAL A 348 14.57 9.21 -16.33
C VAL A 348 14.99 10.51 -15.65
N GLU A 349 15.04 10.54 -14.32
CA GLU A 349 15.52 11.69 -13.54
C GLU A 349 16.40 11.23 -12.38
N SER A 350 17.08 12.18 -11.74
CA SER A 350 17.82 11.93 -10.49
C SER A 350 16.87 11.59 -9.33
N THR A 351 15.60 11.96 -9.43
CA THR A 351 14.53 11.65 -8.48
C THR A 351 13.42 10.84 -9.15
N ASP A 352 12.59 10.22 -8.32
CA ASP A 352 11.39 9.51 -8.74
C ASP A 352 10.24 10.51 -9.00
N VAL A 353 9.24 10.11 -9.79
CA VAL A 353 8.20 11.02 -10.29
C VAL A 353 7.06 11.13 -9.27
N PHE A 354 6.62 12.36 -8.97
CA PHE A 354 5.48 12.63 -8.11
C PHE A 354 4.48 13.58 -8.77
N CYS A 355 3.19 13.25 -8.68
CA CYS A 355 2.08 14.08 -9.17
C CYS A 355 0.95 14.13 -8.13
N ASN A 356 0.32 15.30 -7.93
CA ASN A 356 -0.75 15.48 -6.94
C ASN A 356 -1.90 16.37 -7.40
#